data_AF-A0A966R0G0-F1
#
_entry.id   AF-A0A966R0G0-F1
#
_cell.length_a   1.000
_cell.length_b   1.000
_cell.length_c   1.000
_cell.angle_alpha   90.00
_cell.angle_beta   90.00
_cell.angle_gamma   90.00
#
_symmetry.space_group_name_H-M   'P 1'
#
loop_
_entity.id
_entity.type
_entity.pdbx_description
1 polymer ?
#
loop_
_entity_poly.entity_id
_entity_poly.type
_entity_poly.pdbx_seq_one_letter_code
_entity_poly.pdbx_strand_id
1 'polypeptide(L)' 'MNTNDAFAYDYEMSFQNNFDQLVFEQSIPEEYATTELKDIVTSTLGSMETVLQLHSGIKRFTSYVDHLGKRFRITLIHD' A
#
# COMPACT_ATOMS: atom_id res chain seq x y z
N MET A 1 -23.53 15.39 8.51
CA MET A 1 -22.65 14.25 8.82
C MET A 1 -22.20 13.67 7.49
N ASN A 2 -20.93 13.87 7.13
CA ASN A 2 -20.39 13.35 5.86
C ASN A 2 -20.05 11.87 6.04
N THR A 3 -20.72 11.00 5.30
CA THR A 3 -20.64 9.53 5.38
C THR A 3 -19.46 8.91 4.63
N ASN A 4 -18.31 9.60 4.54
CA ASN A 4 -17.15 9.12 3.77
C ASN A 4 -15.99 8.55 4.61
N ASP A 5 -16.15 8.40 5.92
CA ASP A 5 -15.04 8.00 6.82
C ASP A 5 -14.56 6.56 6.66
N ALA A 6 -15.31 5.70 5.97
CA ALA A 6 -14.95 4.30 5.72
C ALA A 6 -13.76 4.14 4.75
N PHE A 7 -13.36 5.21 4.06
CA PHE A 7 -12.20 5.22 3.15
C PHE A 7 -11.16 6.30 3.50
N ALA A 8 -11.25 6.90 4.68
CA ALA A 8 -10.19 7.80 5.14
C ALA A 8 -8.93 6.98 5.46
N TYR A 9 -7.79 7.34 4.86
CA TYR A 9 -6.47 6.79 5.16
C TYR A 9 -5.56 7.94 5.58
N ASP A 10 -4.62 7.64 6.47
CA ASP A 10 -3.64 8.61 6.96
C ASP A 10 -2.53 8.82 5.92
N TYR A 11 -2.13 7.75 5.23
CA TYR A 11 -1.04 7.76 4.25
C TYR A 11 -1.35 6.88 3.04
N GLU A 12 -0.77 7.22 1.89
CA GLU A 12 -0.92 6.48 0.63
C GLU A 12 0.43 6.22 -0.03
N MET A 13 0.63 5.00 -0.49
CA MET A 13 1.78 4.55 -1.27
C MET A 13 1.31 3.92 -2.58
N SER A 14 1.98 4.23 -3.68
CA SER A 14 1.69 3.63 -4.99
C SER A 14 2.97 3.13 -5.62
N PHE A 15 2.99 1.83 -5.94
CA PHE A 15 4.13 1.12 -6.52
C PHE A 15 3.82 0.70 -7.96
N GLN A 16 4.84 0.72 -8.82
CA GLN A 16 4.69 0.34 -10.24
C GLN A 16 4.98 -1.13 -10.55
N ASN A 17 5.57 -1.90 -9.64
CA ASN A 17 5.78 -3.35 -9.80
C ASN A 17 6.11 -4.01 -8.46
N ASN A 18 7.20 -3.56 -7.84
CA ASN A 18 7.74 -4.13 -6.61
C ASN A 18 7.92 -3.06 -5.53
N PHE A 19 8.38 -3.48 -4.36
CA PHE A 19 8.71 -2.55 -3.28
C PHE A 19 9.82 -1.59 -3.73
N ASP A 20 9.54 -0.30 -3.63
CA ASP A 20 10.49 0.79 -3.86
C ASP A 20 10.72 1.53 -2.53
N GLN A 21 11.98 1.56 -2.09
CA GLN A 21 12.37 2.20 -0.83
C GLN A 21 12.11 3.71 -0.84
N LEU A 22 12.31 4.38 -1.98
CA LEU A 22 12.11 5.82 -2.10
C LEU A 22 10.62 6.16 -1.99
N VAL A 23 9.76 5.39 -2.66
CA VAL A 23 8.30 5.55 -2.54
C VAL A 23 7.87 5.39 -1.09
N PHE A 24 8.39 4.36 -0.40
CA PHE A 24 8.09 4.13 1.01
C PHE A 24 8.52 5.33 1.87
N GLU A 25 9.79 5.73 1.82
CA GLU A 25 10.33 6.83 2.63
C GLU A 25 9.67 8.19 2.37
N GLN A 26 9.22 8.45 1.13
CA GLN A 26 8.56 9.72 0.80
C GLN A 26 7.07 9.76 1.16
N SER A 27 6.43 8.60 1.31
CA SER A 27 4.98 8.52 1.52
C SER A 27 4.59 8.55 3.00
N ILE A 28 5.52 8.27 3.90
CA ILE A 28 5.26 8.17 5.33
C ILE A 28 6.34 8.92 6.13
N PRO A 29 5.97 9.60 7.24
CA PRO A 29 6.95 10.18 8.16
C PRO A 29 7.88 9.13 8.78
N GLU A 30 9.11 9.54 9.13
CA GLU A 30 10.17 8.65 9.65
C GLU A 30 9.73 7.88 10.90
N GLU A 31 8.95 8.51 11.79
CA GLU A 31 8.45 7.87 13.00
C GLU A 31 7.49 6.70 12.76
N TYR A 32 6.91 6.62 11.55
CA TYR A 32 6.04 5.51 11.13
C TYR A 32 6.75 4.56 10.15
N ALA A 33 7.91 4.93 9.62
CA ALA A 33 8.70 4.15 8.64
C ALA A 33 9.49 3.00 9.30
N THR A 34 8.80 2.15 10.07
CA THR A 34 9.43 1.05 10.79
C THR A 34 9.77 -0.13 9.87
N THR A 35 10.75 -0.94 10.26
CA THR A 35 11.07 -2.21 9.58
C THR A 35 9.84 -3.12 9.49
N GLU A 36 9.03 -3.18 10.55
CA GLU A 36 7.79 -3.95 10.56
C GLU A 36 6.79 -3.48 9.50
N LEU A 37 6.58 -2.16 9.36
CA LEU A 37 5.71 -1.65 8.30
C LEU A 37 6.27 -1.96 6.91
N LYS A 38 7.59 -1.86 6.74
CA LYS A 38 8.26 -2.22 5.48
C LYS A 38 8.02 -3.69 5.12
N ASP A 39 8.11 -4.60 6.09
CA ASP A 39 7.86 -6.02 5.88
C ASP A 39 6.39 -6.28 5.52
N ILE A 40 5.45 -5.61 6.20
CA ILE A 40 4.02 -5.70 5.91
C ILE A 40 3.72 -5.19 4.49
N VAL A 41 4.27 -4.03 4.09
CA VAL A 41 4.09 -3.47 2.75
C VAL A 41 4.66 -4.42 1.70
N THR A 42 5.86 -4.97 1.92
CA THR A 42 6.50 -5.91 1.00
C THR A 42 5.66 -7.18 0.82
N SER A 43 5.18 -7.77 1.92
CA SER A 43 4.31 -8.96 1.87
C SER A 43 2.97 -8.67 1.18
N THR A 44 2.40 -7.49 1.44
CA THR A 44 1.16 -7.04 0.79
C THR A 44 1.37 -6.90 -0.71
N LEU A 45 2.45 -6.25 -1.16
CA LEU A 45 2.77 -6.12 -2.58
C LEU A 45 2.92 -7.48 -3.28
N GLY A 46 3.61 -8.45 -2.68
CA GLY A 46 3.72 -9.80 -3.26
C GLY A 46 2.36 -10.51 -3.40
N SER A 47 1.46 -10.32 -2.43
CA SER A 47 0.08 -10.84 -2.53
C SER A 47 -0.70 -10.14 -3.65
N MET A 48 -0.57 -8.82 -3.77
CA MET A 48 -1.22 -8.03 -4.82
C MET A 48 -0.70 -8.41 -6.21
N GLU A 49 0.59 -8.62 -6.35
CA GLU A 49 1.24 -9.07 -7.59
C GLU A 49 0.68 -10.42 -8.04
N THR A 50 0.55 -11.37 -7.11
CA THR A 50 -0.07 -12.68 -7.39
C THR A 50 -1.49 -12.52 -7.93
N VAL A 51 -2.30 -11.62 -7.34
CA VAL A 51 -3.66 -11.36 -7.82
C VAL A 51 -3.66 -10.73 -9.22
N LEU A 52 -2.81 -9.75 -9.48
CA LEU A 52 -2.71 -9.08 -10.78
C LEU A 52 -2.27 -10.06 -11.88
N GLN A 53 -1.34 -10.98 -11.58
CA GLN A 53 -0.90 -12.01 -12.52
C GLN A 53 -2.01 -13.02 -12.86
N LEU A 54 -2.88 -13.35 -11.90
CA LEU A 54 -4.02 -14.25 -12.11
C LEU A 54 -5.17 -13.59 -12.88
N HIS A 55 -5.26 -12.26 -12.86
CA HIS A 55 -6.33 -11.49 -13.45
C HIS A 55 -5.78 -10.48 -14.47
N SER A 56 -5.42 -10.96 -15.67
CA SER A 56 -4.80 -10.17 -16.76
C SER A 56 -5.58 -8.93 -17.25
N GLY A 57 -6.85 -8.79 -16.89
CA GLY A 57 -7.65 -7.59 -17.16
C GLY A 57 -7.55 -6.50 -16.09
N ILE A 58 -6.94 -6.78 -14.94
CA ILE A 58 -6.78 -5.86 -13.82
C ILE A 58 -5.34 -5.36 -13.83
N LYS A 59 -5.17 -4.04 -13.98
CA LYS A 59 -3.86 -3.38 -13.97
C LYS A 59 -3.53 -2.67 -12.67
N ARG A 60 -4.51 -2.57 -11.77
CA ARG A 60 -4.37 -1.85 -10.51
C ARG A 60 -5.08 -2.61 -9.41
N PHE A 61 -4.36 -2.84 -8.33
CA PHE A 61 -4.93 -3.41 -7.11
C PHE A 61 -4.61 -2.47 -5.95
N THR A 62 -5.57 -2.32 -5.02
CA THR A 62 -5.39 -1.51 -3.81
C THR A 62 -5.73 -2.36 -2.60
N SER A 63 -4.85 -2.32 -1.59
CA SER A 63 -5.03 -2.94 -0.29
C SER A 63 -4.88 -1.90 0.82
N TYR A 64 -5.29 -2.29 2.03
CA TYR A 64 -5.27 -1.43 3.21
C TYR A 64 -4.57 -2.16 4.36
N VAL A 65 -3.76 -1.43 5.11
CA VAL A 65 -3.01 -1.93 6.25
C VAL A 65 -3.15 -0.93 7.40
N ASP A 66 -3.34 -1.44 8.62
CA ASP A 66 -3.30 -0.64 9.83
C ASP A 66 -2.01 -0.91 10.60
N HIS A 67 -1.29 0.14 10.98
CA HIS A 67 -0.04 0.03 11.75
C HIS A 67 0.15 1.24 12.67
N LEU A 68 0.50 1.00 13.94
CA LEU A 68 0.68 2.07 14.96
C LEU A 68 -0.50 3.07 15.05
N GLY A 69 -1.72 2.60 14.84
CA GLY A 69 -2.93 3.44 14.85
C GLY A 69 -3.08 4.34 13.63
N LYS A 70 -2.35 4.06 12.55
CA LYS A 70 -2.42 4.74 11.25
C LYS A 70 -2.92 3.78 10.18
N ARG A 71 -3.74 4.30 9.27
CA ARG A 71 -4.34 3.57 8.15
C ARG A 71 -3.58 3.88 6.87
N PHE A 72 -3.00 2.87 6.24
CA PHE A 72 -2.18 2.99 5.04
C PHE A 72 -2.91 2.40 3.85
N ARG A 73 -2.98 3.17 2.77
CA ARG A 73 -3.45 2.70 1.47
C ARG A 73 -2.26 2.30 0.62
N ILE A 74 -2.24 1.06 0.16
CA ILE A 74 -1.18 0.51 -0.70
C ILE A 74 -1.78 0.22 -2.06
N THR A 75 -1.24 0.84 -3.11
CA THR A 75 -1.63 0.57 -4.49
C THR A 75 -0.47 -0.08 -5.24
N LEU A 76 -0.75 -1.15 -5.97
CA LEU A 76 0.15 -1.74 -6.95
C LEU A 76 -0.46 -1.54 -8.34
N ILE A 77 0.31 -0.96 -9.23
CA ILE A 77 -0.01 -0.79 -10.65
C ILE A 77 0.87 -1.78 -11.41
N HIS A 78 0.32 -2.47 -12.39
CA HIS A 78 1.01 -3.41 -13.28
C HIS A 78 0.71 -2.96 -14.71
N ASP A 79 1.74 -2.54 -15.45
CA ASP A 79 1.61 -2.07 -16.83
C ASP A 79 1.58 -3.22 -17.84
#